data_AF-A0A969MD05-F1
#
_entry.id   AF-A0A969MD05-F1
#
_cell.length_a   1.000
_cell.length_b   1.000
_cell.length_c   1.000
_cell.angle_alpha   90.00
_cell.angle_beta   90.00
_cell.angle_gamma   90.00
#
_symmetry.space_group_name_H-M   'P 1'
#
loop_
_entity.id
_entity.type
_entity.pdbx_description
1 polymer ?
#
loop_
_entity_poly.entity_id
_entity_poly.type
_entity_poly.pdbx_seq_one_letter_code
_entity_poly.pdbx_strand_id
1 'polypeptide(L)' 'MFISKTLSNIAQYISEAVMRIFAPNDDAYPNSGIQPFTGEVYKSKTADTW' A
#
# COMPACT_ATOMS: atom_id res chain seq x y z
N MET A 1 -30.50 25.89 9.86
CA MET A 1 -30.03 25.85 11.26
C MET A 1 -28.51 25.71 11.22
N PHE A 2 -27.74 26.67 11.74
CA PHE A 2 -26.27 26.72 11.57
C PHE A 2 -25.55 25.55 12.26
N ILE A 3 -26.10 25.10 13.40
CA ILE A 3 -25.57 24.01 14.23
C ILE A 3 -25.59 22.66 13.48
N SER A 4 -26.61 22.39 12.67
CA SER A 4 -26.69 21.13 11.91
C SER A 4 -25.62 21.05 10.82
N LYS A 5 -25.26 22.18 10.22
CA LYS A 5 -24.20 22.24 9.20
C LYS A 5 -22.82 22.00 9.82
N THR A 6 -22.54 22.61 10.96
CA THR A 6 -21.27 22.39 11.68
C THR A 6 -21.12 20.93 12.12
N LEU A 7 -22.19 20.33 12.66
CA LEU A 7 -22.17 18.92 13.07
C LEU A 7 -21.95 17.96 11.88
N SER A 8 -22.59 18.25 10.73
CA SER A 8 -22.40 17.47 9.50
C SER A 8 -20.94 17.51 9.01
N ASN A 9 -20.29 18.67 9.07
CA ASN A 9 -18.90 18.79 8.64
C ASN A 9 -17.93 18.01 9.54
N ILE A 10 -18.18 18.00 10.85
CA ILE A 10 -17.37 17.23 11.81
C ILE A 10 -17.55 15.73 11.56
N ALA A 11 -18.80 15.28 11.40
CA ALA A 11 -19.10 13.88 11.12
C ALA A 11 -18.47 13.42 9.80
N GLN A 12 -18.51 14.26 8.75
CA GLN A 12 -17.85 14.01 7.46
C GLN A 12 -16.33 13.81 7.64
N TYR A 13 -15.66 14.76 8.31
CA TYR A 13 -14.20 14.72 8.51
C TYR A 13 -13.75 13.46 9.27
N ILE A 14 -14.47 13.09 10.33
CA ILE A 14 -14.17 11.88 11.11
C ILE A 14 -14.43 10.62 10.27
N SER A 15 -15.54 10.59 9.51
CA SER A 15 -15.89 9.44 8.67
C SER A 15 -14.86 9.18 7.58
N GLU A 16 -14.34 10.23 6.94
CA GLU A 16 -13.27 10.11 5.93
C GLU A 16 -11.98 9.53 6.53
N ALA A 17 -11.60 9.96 7.73
CA ALA A 17 -10.44 9.41 8.43
C ALA A 17 -10.63 7.93 8.82
N VAL A 18 -11.81 7.57 9.32
CA VAL A 18 -12.17 6.18 9.68
C VAL A 18 -12.12 5.29 8.44
N MET A 19 -12.72 5.75 7.33
CA MET A 19 -12.67 5.02 6.07
C MET A 19 -11.24 4.84 5.55
N ARG A 20 -10.35 5.81 5.77
CA ARG A 20 -8.94 5.66 5.38
C ARG A 20 -8.19 4.61 6.20
N ILE A 21 -8.45 4.52 7.50
CA ILE A 21 -7.71 3.62 8.42
C ILE A 21 -8.29 2.20 8.43
N PHE A 22 -9.62 2.09 8.36
CA PHE A 22 -10.34 0.85 8.52
C PHE A 22 -11.04 0.38 7.23
N ALA A 23 -10.71 0.98 6.07
CA ALA A 23 -11.17 0.45 4.80
C ALA A 23 -10.75 -1.02 4.69
N PRO A 24 -11.62 -1.90 4.17
CA PRO A 24 -11.31 -3.32 3.95
C PRO A 24 -10.13 -3.59 3.00
N ASN A 25 -9.49 -2.55 2.46
CA ASN A 25 -8.52 -2.62 1.38
C ASN A 25 -7.43 -1.54 1.55
N ASP A 26 -6.65 -1.61 2.64
CA ASP A 26 -5.37 -0.88 2.75
C ASP A 26 -4.21 -1.72 2.18
N ASP A 27 -4.45 -2.35 1.04
CA ASP A 27 -3.44 -2.94 0.20
C ASP A 27 -3.05 -1.92 -0.88
N ALA A 28 -2.43 -0.81 -0.46
CA ALA A 28 -1.73 0.09 -1.38
C ALA A 28 -0.48 -0.57 -2.03
N TYR A 29 -0.35 -1.90 -1.96
CA TYR A 29 0.59 -2.64 -2.76
C TYR A 29 0.06 -2.68 -4.19
N PRO A 30 0.83 -2.22 -5.19
CA PRO A 30 0.45 -2.45 -6.57
C PRO A 30 0.22 -3.96 -6.75
N ASN A 31 -0.88 -4.36 -7.40
CA ASN A 31 -1.15 -5.74 -7.85
C ASN A 31 -0.02 -6.33 -8.73
N SER A 32 0.98 -5.52 -9.05
CA SER A 32 2.20 -5.88 -9.75
C SER A 32 3.41 -5.31 -9.01
N GLY A 33 3.81 -5.98 -7.93
CA GLY A 33 5.22 -6.08 -7.64
C GLY A 33 5.80 -7.09 -8.61
N ILE A 34 6.26 -6.67 -9.79
CA ILE A 34 7.15 -7.54 -10.57
C ILE A 34 8.36 -7.72 -9.68
N GLN A 35 8.56 -8.92 -9.15
CA GLN A 35 9.81 -9.29 -8.49
C GLN A 35 10.92 -9.07 -9.53
N PRO A 36 11.79 -8.04 -9.40
CA PRO A 36 12.68 -7.65 -10.49
C PRO A 36 13.77 -8.71 -10.73
N PHE A 37 13.92 -9.65 -9.80
CA PHE A 37 14.80 -10.80 -9.96
C PHE A 37 14.10 -12.03 -9.39
N THR A 38 13.56 -12.90 -10.25
CA THR A 38 13.69 -14.34 -10.00
C THR A 38 15.19 -14.61 -10.06
N GLY A 39 15.89 -14.41 -8.94
CA GLY A 39 17.35 -14.46 -8.91
C GLY A 39 17.84 -15.70 -9.65
N GLU A 40 18.58 -15.53 -10.74
CA GLU A 40 19.18 -16.68 -11.41
C GLU A 40 20.11 -17.33 -10.39
N VAL A 41 19.93 -18.64 -10.18
CA VAL A 41 20.83 -19.41 -9.30
C VAL A 41 22.25 -19.15 -9.80
N TYR A 42 23.11 -18.64 -8.92
CA TYR A 42 24.52 -18.42 -9.23
C TYR A 42 25.10 -19.72 -9.78
N LYS A 43 25.32 -19.76 -11.10
CA LYS A 43 26.04 -20.86 -11.73
C LYS A 43 27.50 -20.66 -11.34
N SER A 44 27.98 -21.50 -10.43
CA SER A 44 29.40 -21.62 -10.10
C SER A 44 30.16 -21.74 -11.42
N LYS A 45 30.79 -20.65 -11.85
CA LYS A 45 31.82 -20.75 -12.88
C LYS A 45 32.95 -21.50 -12.20
N THR A 46 33.25 -22.70 -12.67
CA THR A 46 34.50 -23.38 -12.36
C THR A 46 35.58 -22.32 -12.50
N ALA A 47 36.26 -22.00 -11.39
CA ALA A 47 37.25 -20.95 -11.36
C ALA A 47 38.17 -21.16 -12.56
N ASP A 48 38.28 -20.16 -13.44
CA ASP A 48 39.28 -20.18 -14.51
C ASP A 48 40.62 -20.37 -13.80
N THR A 49 41.16 -21.59 -13.89
CA THR A 49 42.51 -21.89 -13.46
C THR A 49 43.42 -21.14 -14.43
N TRP A 50 43.93 -20.01 -13.95
CA TRP A 50 45.05 -19.29 -14.52
C TRP A 50 46.28 -20.18 -14.66
#